data_AF-A0A820GNJ5-F1
#
_entry.id   AF-A0A820GNJ5-F1
#
_cell.length_a   1.000
_cell.length_b   1.000
_cell.length_c   1.000
_cell.angle_alpha   90.00
_cell.angle_beta   90.00
_cell.angle_gamma   90.00
#
_symmetry.space_group_name_H-M   'P 1'
#
loop_
_entity.id
_entity.type
_entity.pdbx_description
1 polymer ?
#
loop_
_entity_poly.entity_id
_entity_poly.type
_entity_poly.pdbx_seq_one_letter_code
_entity_poly.pdbx_strand_id
1 'polypeptide(L)'
;MSTITFIAKKRTYIIPQVDVTFQTLTNLFFIDKKYRPCPNLELVIRQLNFDFYHDLLPIIARWASDHAQSNSVIPLQAGTTACVTYTSNQARYILANAFFLNTTTGYGSIDFIDIYHVPFDRVAIERIRCLIEYFRLSSQQEKDDNDHRIISIERYSYGEELLDWKKQLVSIQESKINVFIDRMEASEEAHGFVDFANKKIHIHSIMPSATQEEILFSCCPEAFLAILVCDTLRSDEIVILRGCKRFVDYSGYGETFKFVGSHLNYNSTNIQDILIMDACLSNHFSQYHIDRDL
;
A
#
# COMPACT_ATOMS: atom_id res chain seq x y z
N MET A 1 23.34 -11.37 3.74
CA MET A 1 21.98 -10.99 3.31
C MET A 1 22.03 -10.67 1.83
N SER A 2 21.22 -11.35 1.02
CA SER A 2 21.09 -11.04 -0.42
C SER A 2 20.25 -9.78 -0.58
N THR A 3 20.82 -8.74 -1.16
CA THR A 3 20.11 -7.53 -1.57
C THR A 3 19.00 -7.92 -2.54
N ILE A 4 17.76 -7.42 -2.36
CA ILE A 4 16.80 -7.44 -3.46
C ILE A 4 17.29 -6.38 -4.45
N THR A 5 17.84 -6.88 -5.54
CA THR A 5 18.30 -6.05 -6.64
C THR A 5 17.09 -5.78 -7.52
N PHE A 6 16.56 -4.55 -7.40
CA PHE A 6 15.61 -3.89 -8.30
C PHE A 6 14.12 -4.25 -8.16
N ILE A 7 13.30 -3.20 -8.19
CA ILE A 7 11.86 -3.21 -7.89
C ILE A 7 11.01 -3.44 -9.16
N ALA A 8 11.61 -3.34 -10.35
CA ALA A 8 10.96 -3.62 -11.63
C ALA A 8 11.98 -3.97 -12.72
N LYS A 9 11.57 -4.70 -13.76
CA LYS A 9 12.43 -4.92 -14.94
C LYS A 9 12.63 -3.60 -15.68
N LYS A 10 13.85 -3.29 -16.13
CA LYS A 10 14.12 -2.10 -16.95
C LYS A 10 13.33 -2.17 -18.26
N ARG A 11 12.24 -1.40 -18.32
CA ARG A 11 11.34 -1.27 -19.47
C ARG A 11 11.01 0.19 -19.70
N THR A 12 10.94 0.58 -20.96
CA THR A 12 10.50 1.92 -21.38
C THR A 12 9.14 1.80 -22.05
N TYR A 13 8.17 2.54 -21.54
CA TYR A 13 6.81 2.55 -22.06
C TYR A 13 6.63 3.75 -22.99
N ILE A 14 6.48 3.48 -24.28
CA ILE A 14 6.25 4.51 -25.30
C ILE A 14 4.75 4.55 -25.60
N ILE A 15 4.08 5.65 -25.22
CA ILE A 15 2.68 5.88 -25.54
C ILE A 15 2.59 6.56 -26.90
N PRO A 16 1.87 5.99 -27.89
CA PRO A 16 1.61 6.66 -29.16
C PRO A 16 0.91 8.00 -28.95
N GLN A 17 1.23 9.02 -29.76
CA GLN A 17 0.61 10.34 -29.65
C GLN A 17 -0.80 10.41 -30.29
N VAL A 18 -1.18 9.39 -31.06
CA VAL A 18 -2.46 9.29 -31.78
C VAL A 18 -3.01 7.87 -31.57
N ASP A 19 -4.34 7.73 -31.48
CA ASP A 19 -5.07 6.46 -31.35
C ASP A 19 -4.70 5.61 -30.10
N VAL A 20 -4.60 6.27 -28.93
CA VAL A 20 -4.41 5.55 -27.67
C VAL A 20 -5.74 4.89 -27.26
N THR A 21 -5.74 3.57 -27.17
CA THR A 21 -6.92 2.77 -26.81
C THR A 21 -6.62 1.88 -25.60
N PHE A 22 -7.65 1.24 -25.06
CA PHE A 22 -7.45 0.18 -24.05
C PHE A 22 -6.57 -0.96 -24.57
N GLN A 23 -6.62 -1.25 -25.88
CA GLN A 23 -5.73 -2.24 -26.49
C GLN A 23 -4.27 -1.79 -26.43
N THR A 24 -3.99 -0.50 -26.68
CA THR A 24 -2.67 0.10 -26.49
C THR A 24 -2.17 -0.09 -25.07
N LEU A 25 -3.01 0.20 -24.07
CA LEU A 25 -2.69 -0.03 -22.65
C LEU A 25 -2.39 -1.50 -22.36
N THR A 26 -3.19 -2.41 -22.88
CA THR A 26 -3.03 -3.85 -22.60
C THR A 26 -1.73 -4.38 -23.22
N ASN A 27 -1.34 -3.87 -24.39
CA ASN A 27 -0.06 -4.22 -25.01
C ASN A 27 1.14 -3.80 -24.14
N LEU A 28 1.01 -2.72 -23.35
CA LEU A 28 2.05 -2.29 -22.43
C LEU A 28 2.19 -3.22 -21.22
N PHE A 29 1.11 -3.83 -20.74
CA PHE A 29 1.17 -4.81 -19.64
C PHE A 29 1.87 -6.12 -20.05
N PHE A 30 1.64 -6.55 -21.29
CA PHE A 30 2.03 -7.89 -21.76
C PHE A 30 3.05 -7.86 -22.90
N ILE A 31 4.06 -6.99 -22.80
CA ILE A 31 5.13 -6.82 -23.81
C ILE A 31 5.76 -8.16 -24.27
N ASP A 32 5.75 -9.20 -23.43
CA ASP A 32 6.34 -10.52 -23.73
C ASP A 32 5.37 -11.71 -23.58
N LYS A 33 4.03 -11.52 -23.55
CA LYS A 33 3.09 -12.58 -23.12
C LYS A 33 1.76 -12.62 -23.90
N LYS A 34 1.03 -13.74 -23.74
CA LYS A 34 -0.38 -13.86 -24.14
C LYS A 34 -1.21 -12.76 -23.45
N TYR A 35 -1.93 -11.99 -24.26
CA TYR A 35 -2.94 -11.02 -23.83
C TYR A 35 -3.83 -11.62 -22.74
N ARG A 36 -4.02 -10.88 -21.65
CA ARG A 36 -5.09 -11.12 -20.70
C ARG A 36 -5.94 -9.86 -20.57
N PRO A 37 -7.28 -9.97 -20.66
CA PRO A 37 -8.15 -8.81 -20.50
C PRO A 37 -8.08 -8.30 -19.05
N CYS A 38 -8.11 -6.97 -18.89
CA CYS A 38 -8.19 -6.30 -17.58
C CYS A 38 -9.55 -5.59 -17.44
N PRO A 39 -10.68 -6.34 -17.38
CA PRO A 39 -12.02 -5.77 -17.51
C PRO A 39 -12.36 -4.73 -16.45
N ASN A 40 -11.85 -4.89 -15.22
CA ASN A 40 -12.12 -3.93 -14.15
C ASN A 40 -11.43 -2.59 -14.39
N LEU A 41 -10.18 -2.63 -14.86
CA LEU A 41 -9.44 -1.42 -15.21
C LEU A 41 -10.13 -0.70 -16.38
N GLU A 42 -10.54 -1.44 -17.41
CA GLU A 42 -11.29 -0.88 -18.53
C GLU A 42 -12.59 -0.19 -18.07
N LEU A 43 -13.35 -0.86 -17.21
CA LEU A 43 -14.59 -0.33 -16.66
C LEU A 43 -14.35 0.95 -15.87
N VAL A 44 -13.34 0.98 -15.01
CA VAL A 44 -12.97 2.19 -14.25
C VAL A 44 -12.60 3.32 -15.20
N ILE A 45 -11.72 3.07 -16.18
CA ILE A 45 -11.28 4.08 -17.15
C ILE A 45 -12.47 4.70 -17.89
N ARG A 46 -13.42 3.88 -18.35
CA ARG A 46 -14.64 4.33 -19.05
C ARG A 46 -15.56 5.23 -18.20
N GLN A 47 -15.39 5.21 -16.88
CA GLN A 47 -16.22 5.93 -15.92
C GLN A 47 -15.50 7.14 -15.29
N LEU A 48 -14.26 7.40 -15.69
CA LEU A 48 -13.54 8.59 -15.25
C LEU A 48 -14.16 9.85 -15.88
N ASN A 49 -14.03 10.98 -15.17
CA ASN A 49 -14.46 12.30 -15.63
C ASN A 49 -13.34 13.09 -16.31
N PHE A 50 -12.21 12.44 -16.63
CA PHE A 50 -11.06 13.01 -17.33
C PHE A 50 -10.52 11.99 -18.34
N ASP A 51 -9.67 12.44 -19.27
CA ASP A 51 -9.11 11.56 -20.29
C ASP A 51 -7.92 10.81 -19.72
N PHE A 52 -8.15 9.57 -19.25
CA PHE A 52 -7.08 8.75 -18.71
C PHE A 52 -5.91 8.55 -19.68
N TYR A 53 -6.19 8.35 -20.96
CA TYR A 53 -5.18 7.99 -21.95
C TYR A 53 -4.28 9.15 -22.33
N HIS A 54 -4.83 10.36 -22.33
CA HIS A 54 -4.08 11.57 -22.66
C HIS A 54 -3.54 12.29 -21.42
N ASP A 55 -4.29 12.33 -20.32
CA ASP A 55 -3.95 13.15 -19.15
C ASP A 55 -3.10 12.41 -18.11
N LEU A 56 -3.25 11.08 -17.96
CA LEU A 56 -2.66 10.34 -16.84
C LEU A 56 -1.73 9.19 -17.26
N LEU A 57 -2.13 8.36 -18.23
CA LEU A 57 -1.34 7.23 -18.70
C LEU A 57 0.09 7.62 -19.14
N PRO A 58 0.33 8.74 -19.86
CA PRO A 58 1.69 9.15 -20.24
C PRO A 58 2.56 9.49 -19.02
N ILE A 59 1.95 10.00 -17.95
CA ILE A 59 2.65 10.32 -16.70
C ILE A 59 3.03 9.03 -15.97
N ILE A 60 2.10 8.08 -15.82
CA ILE A 60 2.39 6.78 -15.21
C ILE A 60 3.47 6.04 -16.01
N ALA A 61 3.40 6.06 -17.34
CA ALA A 61 4.41 5.48 -18.24
C ALA A 61 5.79 6.13 -18.07
N ARG A 62 5.84 7.47 -17.93
CA ARG A 62 7.07 8.21 -17.65
C ARG A 62 7.67 7.81 -16.31
N TRP A 63 6.88 7.77 -15.24
CA TRP A 63 7.36 7.31 -13.93
C TRP A 63 7.86 5.88 -13.99
N ALA A 64 7.14 4.95 -14.63
CA ALA A 64 7.58 3.57 -14.73
C ALA A 64 8.90 3.40 -15.52
N SER A 65 9.18 4.35 -16.43
CA SER A 65 10.40 4.39 -17.26
C SER A 65 11.56 5.16 -16.62
N ASP A 66 11.36 5.86 -15.49
CA ASP A 66 12.41 6.64 -14.82
C ASP A 66 13.31 5.72 -13.97
N HIS A 67 14.18 4.98 -14.64
CA HIS A 67 15.08 4.03 -14.01
C HIS A 67 16.08 4.66 -13.03
N ALA A 68 16.22 6.00 -13.00
CA ALA A 68 17.03 6.69 -11.99
C ALA A 68 16.43 6.56 -10.58
N GLN A 69 15.12 6.31 -10.47
CA GLN A 69 14.46 6.05 -9.19
C GLN A 69 14.62 4.60 -8.71
N SER A 70 15.19 3.72 -9.53
CA SER A 70 15.37 2.33 -9.16
C SER A 70 16.58 2.17 -8.24
N ASN A 71 16.34 1.75 -7.00
CA ASN A 71 17.39 1.46 -6.03
C ASN A 71 17.26 0.03 -5.49
N SER A 72 18.40 -0.62 -5.27
CA SER A 72 18.46 -1.89 -4.56
C SER A 72 18.26 -1.64 -3.08
N VAL A 73 17.38 -2.40 -2.44
CA VAL A 73 17.13 -2.32 -1.00
C VAL A 73 17.44 -3.66 -0.35
N ILE A 74 17.89 -3.61 0.90
CA ILE A 74 18.01 -4.82 1.72
C ILE A 74 16.62 -5.07 2.31
N PRO A 75 15.99 -6.23 2.03
CA PRO A 75 14.67 -6.52 2.56
C PRO A 75 14.69 -6.65 4.08
N LEU A 76 13.54 -6.39 4.70
CA LEU A 76 13.31 -6.49 6.13
C LEU A 76 13.00 -7.93 6.50
N GLN A 77 14.07 -8.70 6.75
CA GLN A 77 14.02 -10.11 7.09
C GLN A 77 13.42 -10.34 8.48
N ALA A 78 12.70 -11.45 8.66
CA ALA A 78 12.21 -11.88 9.97
C ALA A 78 13.34 -12.11 10.98
N GLY A 79 13.09 -11.70 12.22
CA GLY A 79 14.04 -11.69 13.34
C GLY A 79 15.05 -10.54 13.29
N THR A 80 14.80 -9.47 12.52
CA THR A 80 15.73 -8.34 12.40
C THR A 80 15.05 -7.00 12.65
N THR A 81 15.74 -6.11 13.37
CA THR A 81 15.37 -4.69 13.47
C THR A 81 16.11 -3.93 12.38
N ALA A 82 15.38 -3.39 11.41
CA ALA A 82 15.92 -2.73 10.23
C ALA A 82 14.94 -1.71 9.63
N CYS A 83 15.46 -0.83 8.79
CA CYS A 83 14.68 0.22 8.13
C CYS A 83 15.04 0.28 6.64
N VAL A 84 14.03 0.46 5.79
CA VAL A 84 14.18 0.84 4.40
C VAL A 84 13.44 2.15 4.16
N THR A 85 14.05 3.05 3.40
CA THR A 85 13.45 4.34 3.05
C THR A 85 13.31 4.51 1.54
N TYR A 86 12.28 5.25 1.16
CA TYR A 86 11.98 5.64 -0.22
C TYR A 86 11.64 7.12 -0.26
N THR A 87 12.01 7.81 -1.33
CA THR A 87 11.40 9.10 -1.65
C THR A 87 10.01 8.87 -2.25
N SER A 88 9.15 9.89 -2.22
CA SER A 88 7.88 9.90 -2.96
C SER A 88 8.07 9.57 -4.45
N ASN A 89 9.14 10.06 -5.09
CA ASN A 89 9.49 9.74 -6.48
C ASN A 89 9.74 8.25 -6.68
N GLN A 90 10.44 7.60 -5.75
CA GLN A 90 10.66 6.16 -5.78
C GLN A 90 9.34 5.40 -5.59
N ALA A 91 8.49 5.82 -4.66
CA ALA A 91 7.18 5.19 -4.49
C ALA A 91 6.32 5.29 -5.77
N ARG A 92 6.32 6.45 -6.45
CA ARG A 92 5.66 6.61 -7.76
C ARG A 92 6.25 5.69 -8.82
N TYR A 93 7.58 5.59 -8.92
CA TYR A 93 8.25 4.67 -9.85
C TYR A 93 7.82 3.20 -9.62
N ILE A 94 7.77 2.77 -8.35
CA ILE A 94 7.44 1.40 -7.95
C ILE A 94 5.97 1.09 -8.26
N LEU A 95 5.05 1.95 -7.81
CA LEU A 95 3.61 1.76 -8.03
C LEU A 95 3.23 1.92 -9.51
N ALA A 96 3.92 2.77 -10.26
CA ALA A 96 3.72 2.84 -11.72
C ALA A 96 4.15 1.54 -12.40
N ASN A 97 5.25 0.91 -11.97
CA ASN A 97 5.61 -0.42 -12.46
C ASN A 97 4.63 -1.51 -12.03
N ALA A 98 4.04 -1.40 -10.83
CA ALA A 98 2.97 -2.30 -10.37
C ALA A 98 1.71 -2.17 -11.21
N PHE A 99 1.36 -0.94 -11.61
CA PHE A 99 0.28 -0.66 -12.56
C PHE A 99 0.49 -1.38 -13.90
N PHE A 100 1.75 -1.42 -14.39
CA PHE A 100 2.11 -2.12 -15.63
C PHE A 100 2.41 -3.62 -15.48
N LEU A 101 2.15 -4.22 -14.31
CA LEU A 101 2.44 -5.63 -14.04
C LEU A 101 3.93 -5.99 -14.28
N ASN A 102 4.82 -5.09 -13.88
CA ASN A 102 6.26 -5.13 -14.16
C ASN A 102 7.13 -5.16 -12.91
N THR A 103 6.54 -5.35 -11.73
CA THR A 103 7.33 -5.49 -10.51
C THR A 103 7.99 -6.86 -10.43
N THR A 104 9.12 -6.92 -9.75
CA THR A 104 9.75 -8.17 -9.36
C THR A 104 9.11 -8.64 -8.06
N THR A 105 8.95 -9.96 -7.90
CA THR A 105 8.48 -10.51 -6.63
C THR A 105 9.58 -10.38 -5.58
N GLY A 106 9.29 -9.65 -4.50
CA GLY A 106 10.09 -9.68 -3.28
C GLY A 106 9.58 -10.78 -2.35
N TYR A 107 9.22 -10.42 -1.12
CA TYR A 107 8.44 -11.31 -0.24
C TYR A 107 7.00 -11.50 -0.72
N GLY A 108 6.43 -10.46 -1.34
CA GLY A 108 5.15 -10.47 -2.00
C GLY A 108 5.16 -9.86 -3.38
N SER A 109 3.96 -9.73 -3.94
CA SER A 109 3.68 -9.11 -5.23
C SER A 109 2.78 -7.90 -5.02
N ILE A 110 3.15 -6.76 -5.59
CA ILE A 110 2.29 -5.58 -5.60
C ILE A 110 1.69 -5.31 -6.97
N ASP A 111 1.98 -6.13 -7.98
CA ASP A 111 1.34 -6.03 -9.28
C ASP A 111 -0.19 -6.09 -9.13
N PHE A 112 -0.90 -5.21 -9.83
CA PHE A 112 -2.36 -5.07 -9.71
C PHE A 112 -3.14 -6.18 -10.43
N ILE A 113 -2.49 -7.32 -10.71
CA ILE A 113 -3.02 -8.40 -11.54
C ILE A 113 -4.33 -8.95 -10.97
N ASP A 114 -4.40 -9.17 -9.66
CA ASP A 114 -5.55 -9.82 -9.02
C ASP A 114 -6.78 -8.90 -9.01
N ILE A 115 -6.60 -7.58 -8.88
CA ILE A 115 -7.72 -6.63 -8.97
C ILE A 115 -8.12 -6.30 -10.42
N TYR A 116 -7.22 -6.47 -11.39
CA TYR A 116 -7.54 -6.24 -12.80
C TYR A 116 -8.38 -7.36 -13.43
N HIS A 117 -8.11 -8.61 -13.07
CA HIS A 117 -8.59 -9.77 -13.82
C HIS A 117 -9.87 -10.41 -13.28
N VAL A 118 -10.22 -10.21 -12.00
CA VAL A 118 -11.43 -10.82 -11.41
C VAL A 118 -12.66 -10.07 -11.94
N PRO A 119 -13.38 -10.60 -12.96
CA PRO A 119 -14.25 -9.75 -13.77
C PRO A 119 -15.43 -9.21 -12.99
N PHE A 120 -15.60 -7.89 -13.03
CA PHE A 120 -16.72 -7.15 -12.45
C PHE A 120 -16.84 -7.26 -10.92
N ASP A 121 -15.74 -7.61 -10.25
CA ASP A 121 -15.67 -7.58 -8.80
C ASP A 121 -15.77 -6.14 -8.28
N ARG A 122 -16.77 -5.88 -7.43
CA ARG A 122 -17.08 -4.53 -6.96
C ARG A 122 -15.96 -3.95 -6.12
N VAL A 123 -15.38 -4.76 -5.24
CA VAL A 123 -14.29 -4.33 -4.36
C VAL A 123 -13.05 -4.02 -5.19
N ALA A 124 -12.71 -4.87 -6.16
CA ALA A 124 -11.62 -4.63 -7.08
C ALA A 124 -11.77 -3.31 -7.85
N ILE A 125 -12.97 -3.05 -8.38
CA ILE A 125 -13.28 -1.80 -9.10
C ILE A 125 -13.02 -0.58 -8.21
N GLU A 126 -13.52 -0.58 -6.98
CA GLU A 126 -13.37 0.55 -6.07
C GLU A 126 -11.91 0.73 -5.60
N ARG A 127 -11.16 -0.36 -5.39
CA ARG A 127 -9.71 -0.30 -5.13
C ARG A 127 -8.93 0.29 -6.30
N ILE A 128 -9.28 -0.07 -7.54
CA ILE A 128 -8.67 0.52 -8.74
C ILE A 128 -8.96 2.03 -8.79
N ARG A 129 -10.15 2.49 -8.41
CA ARG A 129 -10.42 3.94 -8.32
C ARG A 129 -9.49 4.65 -7.35
N CYS A 130 -9.28 4.08 -6.16
CA CYS A 130 -8.34 4.63 -5.19
C CYS A 130 -6.92 4.76 -5.77
N LEU A 131 -6.45 3.73 -6.47
CA LEU A 131 -5.13 3.73 -7.11
C LEU A 131 -5.01 4.74 -8.26
N ILE A 132 -6.03 4.84 -9.12
CA ILE A 132 -6.07 5.84 -10.21
C ILE A 132 -6.07 7.25 -9.63
N GLU A 133 -6.82 7.48 -8.55
CA GLU A 133 -6.86 8.77 -7.89
C GLU A 133 -5.53 9.11 -7.22
N TYR A 134 -4.86 8.14 -6.60
CA TYR A 134 -3.48 8.30 -6.12
C TYR A 134 -2.52 8.77 -7.23
N PHE A 135 -2.55 8.14 -8.41
CA PHE A 135 -1.68 8.57 -9.52
C PHE A 135 -2.03 9.98 -9.99
N ARG A 136 -3.33 10.34 -10.03
CA ARG A 136 -3.80 11.66 -10.43
C ARG A 136 -3.36 12.76 -9.44
N LEU A 137 -3.50 12.52 -8.14
CA LEU A 137 -3.08 13.48 -7.11
C LEU A 137 -1.56 13.59 -7.03
N SER A 138 -0.87 12.45 -7.15
CA SER A 138 0.60 12.39 -7.25
C SER A 138 1.16 13.18 -8.44
N SER A 139 0.45 13.20 -9.58
CA SER A 139 0.91 13.94 -10.76
C SER A 139 0.76 15.45 -10.59
N GLN A 140 -0.27 15.89 -9.86
CA GLN A 140 -0.43 17.28 -9.47
C GLN A 140 0.65 17.71 -8.49
N GLN A 141 0.95 16.88 -7.48
CA GLN A 141 2.00 17.16 -6.50
C GLN A 141 3.40 17.23 -7.13
N GLU A 142 3.70 16.36 -8.11
CA GLU A 142 4.94 16.44 -8.88
C GLU A 142 5.01 17.73 -9.71
N LYS A 143 3.91 18.11 -10.37
CA LYS A 143 3.84 19.33 -11.18
C LYS A 143 4.06 20.59 -10.35
N ASP A 144 3.52 20.61 -9.14
CA ASP A 144 3.64 21.72 -8.20
C ASP A 144 4.95 21.68 -7.40
N ASP A 145 5.80 20.66 -7.61
CA ASP A 145 7.06 20.40 -6.91
C ASP A 145 6.92 20.46 -5.38
N ASN A 146 5.86 19.83 -4.86
CA ASN A 146 5.48 19.96 -3.44
C ASN A 146 5.45 18.62 -2.67
N ASP A 147 6.03 17.57 -3.23
CA ASP A 147 6.14 16.26 -2.57
C ASP A 147 7.56 15.71 -2.58
N HIS A 148 8.33 16.07 -1.54
CA HIS A 148 9.70 15.59 -1.28
C HIS A 148 9.80 14.67 -0.06
N ARG A 149 8.70 14.01 0.30
CA ARG A 149 8.66 13.18 1.50
C ARG A 149 9.58 11.98 1.41
N ILE A 150 9.99 11.53 2.60
CA ILE A 150 10.58 10.22 2.81
C ILE A 150 9.50 9.32 3.41
N ILE A 151 9.36 8.14 2.82
CA ILE A 151 8.55 7.04 3.31
C ILE A 151 9.50 6.05 3.96
N SER A 152 9.31 5.74 5.24
CA SER A 152 10.09 4.72 5.94
C SER A 152 9.25 3.49 6.27
N ILE A 153 9.88 2.33 6.16
CA ILE A 153 9.32 1.03 6.53
C ILE A 153 10.28 0.45 7.55
N GLU A 154 9.83 0.38 8.80
CA GLU A 154 10.67 0.09 9.95
C GLU A 154 10.19 -1.18 10.63
N ARG A 155 10.99 -2.25 10.53
CA ARG A 155 10.73 -3.50 11.23
C ARG A 155 11.46 -3.48 12.57
N TYR A 156 10.76 -3.88 13.62
CA TYR A 156 11.33 -4.08 14.95
C TYR A 156 11.12 -5.52 15.38
N SER A 157 12.18 -6.16 15.89
CA SER A 157 12.14 -7.46 16.57
C SER A 157 12.60 -7.26 18.00
N TYR A 158 11.75 -7.66 18.95
CA TYR A 158 11.97 -7.49 20.38
C TYR A 158 12.44 -8.78 21.07
N GLY A 159 12.48 -9.90 20.34
CA GLY A 159 12.82 -11.22 20.87
C GLY A 159 11.61 -11.94 21.45
N GLU A 160 11.64 -13.27 21.44
CA GLU A 160 10.51 -14.11 21.87
C GLU A 160 10.37 -14.23 23.40
N GLU A 161 11.24 -13.58 24.17
CA GLU A 161 11.13 -13.58 25.63
C GLU A 161 9.93 -12.73 26.06
N LEU A 162 8.85 -13.41 26.46
CA LEU A 162 7.64 -12.77 26.94
C LEU A 162 7.89 -12.08 28.29
N LEU A 163 7.36 -10.87 28.44
CA LEU A 163 7.34 -10.17 29.71
C LEU A 163 6.48 -10.94 30.72
N ASP A 164 6.94 -11.04 31.97
CA ASP A 164 6.09 -11.50 33.07
C ASP A 164 5.15 -10.35 33.46
N TRP A 165 3.99 -10.28 32.80
CA TRP A 165 2.98 -9.25 32.99
C TRP A 165 2.53 -9.10 34.45
N LYS A 166 2.56 -10.19 35.23
CA LYS A 166 2.18 -10.17 36.67
C LYS A 166 3.20 -9.45 37.54
N LYS A 167 4.45 -9.32 37.07
CA LYS A 167 5.52 -8.60 37.77
C LYS A 167 5.65 -7.14 37.32
N GLN A 168 4.93 -6.74 36.27
CA GLN A 168 4.99 -5.35 35.80
C GLN A 168 4.26 -4.43 36.78
N LEU A 169 4.94 -3.37 37.21
CA LEU A 169 4.43 -2.40 38.19
C LEU A 169 3.89 -1.11 37.53
N VAL A 170 3.88 -1.05 36.19
CA VAL A 170 3.41 0.12 35.45
C VAL A 170 1.89 0.18 35.54
N SER A 171 1.38 1.22 36.20
CA SER A 171 -0.06 1.48 36.27
C SER A 171 -0.53 2.15 34.98
N ILE A 172 -1.57 1.59 34.37
CA ILE A 172 -2.24 2.21 33.22
C ILE A 172 -2.98 3.46 33.71
N GLN A 173 -2.64 4.61 33.14
CA GLN A 173 -3.29 5.88 33.47
C GLN A 173 -4.62 5.97 32.72
N GLU A 174 -5.69 5.46 33.31
CA GLU A 174 -7.05 5.44 32.73
C GLU A 174 -7.50 6.82 32.25
N SER A 175 -7.11 7.90 32.94
CA SER A 175 -7.41 9.29 32.55
C SER A 175 -6.84 9.72 31.20
N LYS A 176 -5.92 8.93 30.61
CA LYS A 176 -5.36 9.17 29.27
C LYS A 176 -6.05 8.34 28.18
N ILE A 177 -6.96 7.44 28.55
CA ILE A 177 -7.71 6.61 27.61
C ILE A 177 -8.98 7.35 27.21
N ASN A 178 -9.07 7.68 25.92
CA ASN A 178 -10.27 8.27 25.34
C ASN A 178 -10.94 7.24 24.42
N VAL A 179 -12.26 7.07 24.57
CA VAL A 179 -13.04 6.24 23.65
C VAL A 179 -13.50 7.11 22.48
N PHE A 180 -13.14 6.71 21.27
CA PHE A 180 -13.51 7.38 20.03
C PHE A 180 -14.50 6.52 19.23
N ILE A 181 -15.58 7.11 18.74
CA ILE A 181 -16.65 6.41 18.00
C ILE A 181 -16.65 6.92 16.55
N ASP A 182 -15.67 6.46 15.79
CA ASP A 182 -15.61 6.58 14.33
C ASP A 182 -14.54 5.58 13.85
N ARG A 183 -14.19 5.66 12.57
CA ARG A 183 -13.03 5.00 12.00
C ARG A 183 -11.76 5.55 12.62
N MET A 184 -10.81 4.69 12.89
CA MET A 184 -9.58 5.03 13.60
C MET A 184 -8.75 6.11 12.87
N GLU A 185 -8.69 6.03 11.54
CA GLU A 185 -8.04 7.01 10.66
C GLU A 185 -8.85 8.31 10.44
N ALA A 186 -9.98 8.48 11.12
CA ALA A 186 -10.74 9.74 11.11
C ALA A 186 -10.29 10.72 12.20
N SER A 187 -9.49 10.28 13.17
CA SER A 187 -8.98 11.16 14.23
C SER A 187 -7.79 11.98 13.73
N GLU A 188 -7.97 13.27 13.46
CA GLU A 188 -6.88 14.16 13.02
C GLU A 188 -5.82 14.42 14.12
N GLU A 189 -6.18 14.19 15.39
CA GLU A 189 -5.29 14.35 16.53
C GLU A 189 -4.40 13.13 16.78
N ALA A 190 -4.72 11.98 16.19
CA ALA A 190 -3.95 10.76 16.38
C ALA A 190 -2.58 10.86 15.68
N HIS A 191 -1.52 10.51 16.39
CA HIS A 191 -0.17 10.43 15.83
C HIS A 191 -0.04 9.32 14.78
N GLY A 192 -0.79 8.25 14.96
CA GLY A 192 -0.81 7.08 14.10
C GLY A 192 -1.97 6.18 14.43
N PHE A 193 -2.15 5.14 13.64
CA PHE A 193 -3.22 4.17 13.77
C PHE A 193 -2.73 2.75 13.49
N VAL A 194 -3.45 1.75 13.98
CA VAL A 194 -3.06 0.34 13.93
C VAL A 194 -3.64 -0.36 12.70
N ASP A 195 -2.78 -0.92 11.86
CA ASP A 195 -3.17 -1.87 10.84
C ASP A 195 -3.41 -3.25 11.48
N PHE A 196 -4.64 -3.77 11.36
CA PHE A 196 -5.06 -5.09 11.84
C PHE A 196 -4.60 -6.14 10.84
N ALA A 197 -3.28 -6.30 10.77
CA ALA A 197 -2.61 -6.96 9.68
C ALA A 197 -2.75 -8.48 9.73
N ASN A 198 -2.62 -9.11 8.56
CA ASN A 198 -2.12 -10.46 8.51
C ASN A 198 -0.61 -10.49 8.78
N LYS A 199 -0.10 -11.54 9.44
CA LYS A 199 1.36 -11.72 9.66
C LYS A 199 2.17 -11.66 8.36
N LYS A 200 1.58 -12.05 7.23
CA LYS A 200 2.07 -11.69 5.90
C LYS A 200 1.32 -10.43 5.51
N ILE A 201 1.96 -9.26 5.53
CA ILE A 201 1.28 -7.98 5.25
C ILE A 201 0.51 -8.08 3.93
N HIS A 202 -0.80 -7.79 3.95
CA HIS A 202 -1.73 -7.96 2.82
C HIS A 202 -1.75 -9.38 2.23
N ILE A 203 -1.46 -10.38 3.04
CA ILE A 203 -1.17 -11.76 2.62
C ILE A 203 -0.15 -11.87 1.47
N HIS A 204 0.72 -10.87 1.36
CA HIS A 204 1.70 -10.67 0.31
C HIS A 204 1.13 -10.43 -1.11
N SER A 205 -0.13 -9.98 -1.25
CA SER A 205 -0.73 -9.62 -2.54
C SER A 205 -1.80 -8.51 -2.44
N ILE A 206 -1.96 -7.71 -3.50
CA ILE A 206 -3.08 -6.76 -3.62
C ILE A 206 -4.28 -7.47 -4.23
N MET A 207 -5.29 -7.74 -3.41
CA MET A 207 -6.42 -8.60 -3.79
C MET A 207 -7.79 -7.89 -3.73
N PRO A 208 -8.89 -8.49 -4.26
CA PRO A 208 -10.23 -7.93 -4.16
C PRO A 208 -10.82 -8.15 -2.75
N SER A 209 -10.16 -7.60 -1.74
CA SER A 209 -10.60 -7.57 -0.35
C SER A 209 -10.69 -6.13 0.13
N ALA A 210 -11.57 -5.88 1.09
CA ALA A 210 -11.76 -4.58 1.72
C ALA A 210 -12.12 -4.76 3.20
N THR A 211 -11.34 -5.57 3.91
CA THR A 211 -11.28 -5.49 5.38
C THR A 211 -10.39 -4.31 5.80
N GLN A 212 -10.13 -4.15 7.10
CA GLN A 212 -9.48 -2.94 7.63
C GLN A 212 -8.09 -2.67 7.00
N GLU A 213 -7.21 -3.67 6.97
CA GLU A 213 -5.87 -3.59 6.35
C GLU A 213 -5.95 -3.18 4.88
N GLU A 214 -6.87 -3.79 4.14
CA GLU A 214 -7.03 -3.55 2.71
C GLU A 214 -7.60 -2.18 2.37
N ILE A 215 -8.55 -1.69 3.16
CA ILE A 215 -9.10 -0.34 3.04
C ILE A 215 -8.02 0.68 3.33
N LEU A 216 -7.24 0.45 4.40
CA LEU A 216 -6.22 1.37 4.84
C LEU A 216 -5.14 1.60 3.77
N PHE A 217 -4.63 0.53 3.18
CA PHE A 217 -3.62 0.66 2.11
C PHE A 217 -4.24 1.17 0.80
N SER A 218 -5.55 1.01 0.58
CA SER A 218 -6.22 1.68 -0.54
C SER A 218 -6.28 3.19 -0.34
N CYS A 219 -6.43 3.64 0.91
CA CYS A 219 -6.39 5.06 1.28
C CYS A 219 -4.97 5.63 1.24
N CYS A 220 -3.98 4.80 1.57
CA CYS A 220 -2.55 5.14 1.61
C CYS A 220 -1.70 4.23 0.69
N PRO A 221 -1.79 4.34 -0.66
CA PRO A 221 -1.17 3.35 -1.57
C PRO A 221 0.34 3.18 -1.47
N GLU A 222 1.05 4.16 -0.95
CA GLU A 222 2.50 4.06 -0.67
C GLU A 222 2.82 2.96 0.35
N ALA A 223 1.86 2.57 1.20
CA ALA A 223 2.00 1.47 2.13
C ALA A 223 2.18 0.10 1.45
N PHE A 224 1.73 -0.06 0.20
CA PHE A 224 1.93 -1.31 -0.54
C PHE A 224 3.41 -1.66 -0.72
N LEU A 225 4.34 -0.70 -0.63
CA LEU A 225 5.77 -0.99 -0.68
C LEU A 225 6.22 -1.94 0.44
N ALA A 226 5.50 -1.99 1.57
CA ALA A 226 5.78 -2.92 2.67
C ALA A 226 5.65 -4.38 2.24
N ILE A 227 4.72 -4.70 1.34
CA ILE A 227 4.49 -6.04 0.78
C ILE A 227 5.74 -6.58 0.06
N LEU A 228 6.49 -5.70 -0.60
CA LEU A 228 7.69 -6.10 -1.34
C LEU A 228 8.84 -6.47 -0.42
N VAL A 229 9.02 -5.72 0.68
CA VAL A 229 10.25 -5.75 1.48
C VAL A 229 10.12 -6.39 2.84
N CYS A 230 8.92 -6.56 3.38
CA CYS A 230 8.73 -7.19 4.69
C CYS A 230 8.53 -8.70 4.56
N ASP A 231 9.33 -9.48 5.28
CA ASP A 231 9.04 -10.90 5.49
C ASP A 231 7.82 -11.08 6.41
N THR A 232 7.33 -12.31 6.50
CA THR A 232 6.29 -12.71 7.45
C THR A 232 6.68 -12.29 8.86
N LEU A 233 5.79 -11.59 9.57
CA LEU A 233 5.94 -11.21 10.98
C LEU A 233 6.01 -12.45 11.87
N ARG A 234 6.96 -12.46 12.79
CA ARG A 234 6.98 -13.34 13.97
C ARG A 234 6.14 -12.71 15.08
N SER A 235 5.89 -13.48 16.14
CA SER A 235 5.10 -13.03 17.27
C SER A 235 5.70 -11.85 18.05
N ASP A 236 7.01 -11.63 17.92
CA ASP A 236 7.78 -10.58 18.61
C ASP A 236 8.07 -9.36 17.72
N GLU A 237 7.38 -9.23 16.59
CA GLU A 237 7.70 -8.27 15.55
C GLU A 237 6.53 -7.36 15.19
N ILE A 238 6.87 -6.11 14.89
CA ILE A 238 5.96 -5.11 14.33
C ILE A 238 6.63 -4.41 13.15
N VAL A 239 5.83 -3.76 12.32
CA VAL A 239 6.31 -2.82 11.30
C VAL A 239 5.66 -1.47 11.51
N ILE A 240 6.43 -0.39 11.41
CA ILE A 240 5.89 0.97 11.39
C ILE A 240 6.14 1.57 10.02
N LEU A 241 5.07 2.05 9.38
CA LEU A 241 5.16 2.86 8.16
C LEU A 241 5.06 4.32 8.53
N ARG A 242 6.04 5.12 8.10
CA ARG A 242 6.02 6.57 8.28
C ARG A 242 6.03 7.29 6.96
N GLY A 243 5.38 8.44 6.94
CA GLY A 243 5.35 9.31 5.77
C GLY A 243 4.44 8.81 4.65
N CYS A 244 3.69 7.71 4.81
CA CYS A 244 2.66 7.27 3.85
C CYS A 244 1.45 8.18 3.92
N LYS A 245 1.16 8.94 2.86
CA LYS A 245 0.02 9.87 2.84
C LYS A 245 -1.30 9.14 2.59
N ARG A 246 -2.37 9.70 3.16
CA ARG A 246 -3.75 9.40 2.75
C ARG A 246 -4.11 10.25 1.53
N PHE A 247 -4.47 9.59 0.44
CA PHE A 247 -4.83 10.23 -0.83
C PHE A 247 -6.34 10.29 -1.06
N VAL A 248 -7.09 9.33 -0.51
CA VAL A 248 -8.52 9.18 -0.80
C VAL A 248 -9.35 8.99 0.44
N ASP A 249 -10.63 9.33 0.31
CA ASP A 249 -11.68 9.01 1.26
C ASP A 249 -12.55 7.87 0.73
N TYR A 250 -13.10 7.11 1.67
CA TYR A 250 -13.94 5.96 1.41
C TYR A 250 -15.18 5.93 2.30
N SER A 251 -16.10 5.03 1.96
CA SER A 251 -17.23 4.63 2.79
C SER A 251 -17.43 3.11 2.69
N GLY A 252 -18.20 2.55 3.63
CA GLY A 252 -18.49 1.12 3.66
C GLY A 252 -17.32 0.24 4.11
N TYR A 253 -17.56 -1.06 4.13
CA TYR A 253 -16.64 -2.11 4.55
C TYR A 253 -16.96 -3.42 3.84
N GLY A 254 -15.94 -4.24 3.54
CA GLY A 254 -16.09 -5.48 2.77
C GLY A 254 -16.78 -5.21 1.42
N GLU A 255 -17.85 -5.96 1.13
CA GLU A 255 -18.64 -5.83 -0.11
C GLU A 255 -19.30 -4.46 -0.32
N THR A 256 -19.39 -3.63 0.72
CA THR A 256 -19.95 -2.27 0.63
C THR A 256 -18.89 -1.18 0.48
N PHE A 257 -17.61 -1.54 0.47
CA PHE A 257 -16.51 -0.61 0.28
C PHE A 257 -16.66 0.20 -1.00
N LYS A 258 -16.46 1.51 -0.88
CA LYS A 258 -16.65 2.44 -1.98
C LYS A 258 -15.68 3.63 -1.87
N PHE A 259 -15.02 3.93 -2.99
CA PHE A 259 -14.26 5.16 -3.16
C PHE A 259 -15.21 6.37 -3.18
N VAL A 260 -14.90 7.39 -2.37
CA VAL A 260 -15.73 8.60 -2.24
C VAL A 260 -15.12 9.79 -2.98
N GLY A 261 -13.79 9.93 -2.97
CA GLY A 261 -13.11 11.06 -3.60
C GLY A 261 -11.69 11.25 -3.07
N SER A 262 -11.05 12.33 -3.52
CA SER A 262 -9.78 12.79 -2.95
C SER A 262 -9.95 13.13 -1.48
N HIS A 263 -8.97 12.77 -0.65
CA HIS A 263 -8.95 13.18 0.74
C HIS A 263 -8.72 14.70 0.84
N LEU A 264 -9.52 15.43 1.62
CA LEU A 264 -9.48 16.90 1.69
C LEU A 264 -8.06 17.42 2.00
N ASN A 265 -7.37 16.73 2.90
CA ASN A 265 -6.07 17.12 3.44
C ASN A 265 -4.91 16.28 2.84
N TYR A 266 -5.03 15.78 1.60
CA TYR A 266 -3.97 14.98 0.98
C TYR A 266 -2.63 15.74 0.80
N ASN A 267 -2.65 17.07 0.85
CA ASN A 267 -1.44 17.91 0.85
C ASN A 267 -0.92 18.24 2.26
N SER A 268 -1.54 17.71 3.31
CA SER A 268 -1.10 17.91 4.69
C SER A 268 0.34 17.44 4.90
N THR A 269 1.09 18.20 5.70
CA THR A 269 2.39 17.80 6.22
C THR A 269 2.28 16.98 7.51
N ASN A 270 1.12 17.03 8.19
CA ASN A 270 0.82 16.15 9.30
C ASN A 270 0.34 14.80 8.72
N ILE A 271 1.22 13.81 8.79
CA ILE A 271 0.98 12.46 8.27
C ILE A 271 1.01 11.51 9.45
N GLN A 272 0.00 10.67 9.53
CA GLN A 272 -0.16 9.71 10.61
C GLN A 272 0.69 8.46 10.33
N ASP A 273 1.34 7.95 11.36
CA ASP A 273 2.09 6.69 11.29
C ASP A 273 1.11 5.50 11.18
N ILE A 274 1.55 4.43 10.52
CA ILE A 274 0.79 3.17 10.44
C ILE A 274 1.56 2.09 11.22
N LEU A 275 1.00 1.63 12.34
CA LEU A 275 1.54 0.52 13.12
C LEU A 275 0.94 -0.80 12.64
N ILE A 276 1.74 -1.63 11.99
CA ILE A 276 1.37 -2.96 11.51
C ILE A 276 1.70 -4.00 12.57
N MET A 277 0.66 -4.69 13.03
CA MET A 277 0.76 -5.82 13.94
C MET A 277 -0.36 -6.82 13.66
N ASP A 278 -0.04 -8.12 13.74
CA ASP A 278 -1.02 -9.18 13.55
C ASP A 278 -1.53 -9.72 14.89
N ALA A 279 -2.77 -10.22 14.91
CA ALA A 279 -3.39 -10.81 16.11
C ALA A 279 -3.42 -12.34 16.05
N CYS A 280 -3.53 -12.99 17.21
CA CYS A 280 -3.92 -14.38 17.27
C CYS A 280 -5.26 -14.60 16.54
N LEU A 281 -5.42 -15.71 15.82
CA LEU A 281 -6.66 -15.99 15.07
C LEU A 281 -7.69 -16.81 15.87
N SER A 282 -7.30 -17.37 17.01
CA SER A 282 -8.15 -18.20 17.85
C SER A 282 -7.58 -18.31 19.27
N ASN A 283 -8.33 -18.95 20.18
CA ASN A 283 -7.90 -19.25 21.55
C ASN A 283 -7.47 -18.02 22.37
N HIS A 284 -8.06 -16.85 22.09
CA HIS A 284 -7.69 -15.55 22.67
C HIS A 284 -7.72 -15.47 24.20
N PHE A 285 -8.38 -16.41 24.89
CA PHE A 285 -8.46 -16.46 26.35
C PHE A 285 -7.50 -17.46 27.00
N SER A 286 -6.68 -18.16 26.22
CA SER A 286 -5.61 -18.99 26.81
C SER A 286 -4.44 -18.10 27.24
N GLN A 287 -3.78 -18.46 28.34
CA GLN A 287 -2.66 -17.69 28.89
C GLN A 287 -1.61 -17.37 27.82
N TYR A 288 -1.26 -18.36 26.99
CA TYR A 288 -0.29 -18.18 25.91
C TYR A 288 -0.71 -17.13 24.87
N HIS A 289 -1.97 -17.11 24.45
CA HIS A 289 -2.42 -16.15 23.42
C HIS A 289 -2.58 -14.74 24.00
N ILE A 290 -3.00 -14.64 25.28
CA ILE A 290 -3.00 -13.38 26.02
C ILE A 290 -1.57 -12.83 26.11
N ASP A 291 -0.61 -13.64 26.56
CA ASP A 291 0.78 -13.19 26.72
C ASP A 291 1.45 -12.85 25.37
N ARG A 292 0.99 -13.45 24.26
CA ARG A 292 1.49 -13.13 22.92
C ARG A 292 0.96 -11.80 22.39
N ASP A 293 -0.34 -11.54 22.58
CA ASP A 293 -0.99 -10.35 22.00
C ASP A 293 -0.75 -9.08 22.86
N LEU A 294 -0.32 -9.23 24.12
CA LEU A 294 0.17 -8.15 24.99
C LEU A 294 1.62 -7.77 24.68
#